data_AF-A0A838MZE0-F1
#
_entry.id   AF-A0A838MZE0-F1
#
_cell.length_a   1.000
_cell.length_b   1.000
_cell.length_c   1.000
_cell.angle_alpha   90.00
_cell.angle_beta   90.00
_cell.angle_gamma   90.00
#
_symmetry.space_group_name_H-M   'P 1'
#
loop_
_entity.id
_entity.type
_entity.pdbx_description
1 polymer ?
#
loop_
_entity_poly.entity_id
_entity_poly.type
_entity_poly.pdbx_seq_one_letter_code
_entity_poly.pdbx_strand_id
1 'polypeptide(L)'
;MLDRVLSDVDENKSQSLEGLKEFLRIPSVSTNPANKQDVARCADWLAGQLRGVGLSAVIHPTAGHPVILAKNEHRSDRATVLFYGHYDVQPPEPLELWTTPAFEPTVRKTEANTDAVYARGAVDDKG
;
A
#
# COMPACT_ATOMS: atom_id res chain seq x y z
N MET A 1 14.38 21.29 10.12
CA MET A 1 14.12 19.83 10.23
C MET A 1 13.03 19.40 9.26
N LEU A 2 11.88 20.08 9.25
CA LEU A 2 10.79 19.78 8.31
C LEU A 2 11.18 20.01 6.84
N ASP A 3 11.83 21.13 6.51
CA ASP A 3 12.21 21.44 5.11
C ASP A 3 13.10 20.37 4.49
N ARG A 4 14.03 19.81 5.28
CA ARG A 4 14.86 18.68 4.83
C ARG A 4 14.02 17.46 4.52
N VAL A 5 13.09 17.10 5.41
CA VAL A 5 12.19 15.94 5.20
C VAL A 5 11.33 16.14 3.95
N LEU A 6 10.80 17.35 3.73
CA LEU A 6 10.01 17.65 2.55
C LEU A 6 10.85 17.59 1.26
N SER A 7 12.07 18.11 1.29
CA SER A 7 13.04 17.98 0.18
C SER A 7 13.35 16.51 -0.13
N ASP A 8 13.62 15.71 0.90
CA ASP A 8 13.89 14.28 0.75
C ASP A 8 12.67 13.56 0.13
N VAL A 9 11.44 13.92 0.50
CA VAL A 9 10.21 13.36 -0.11
C VAL A 9 10.07 13.76 -1.58
N ASP A 10 10.33 15.03 -1.92
CA ASP A 10 10.26 15.51 -3.30
C ASP A 10 11.30 14.83 -4.19
N GLU A 11 12.53 14.67 -3.70
CA GLU A 11 13.63 14.00 -4.40
C GLU A 11 13.36 12.51 -4.63
N ASN A 12 12.66 11.84 -3.71
CA ASN A 12 12.37 10.41 -3.80
C ASN A 12 10.96 10.09 -4.36
N LYS A 13 10.21 11.11 -4.81
CA LYS A 13 8.83 10.97 -5.29
C LYS A 13 8.67 9.89 -6.37
N SER A 14 9.60 9.82 -7.33
CA SER A 14 9.56 8.81 -8.39
C SER A 14 9.70 7.39 -7.84
N GLN A 15 10.56 7.18 -6.85
CA GLN A 15 10.72 5.88 -6.20
C GLN A 15 9.47 5.49 -5.40
N SER A 16 8.90 6.42 -4.63
CA SER A 16 7.66 6.19 -3.90
C SER A 16 6.50 5.84 -4.84
N LEU A 17 6.41 6.52 -5.99
CA LEU A 17 5.38 6.25 -6.99
C LEU A 17 5.53 4.85 -7.59
N GLU A 18 6.75 4.39 -7.88
CA GLU A 18 6.96 3.01 -8.37
C GLU A 18 6.67 1.97 -7.29
N GLY A 19 7.04 2.23 -6.03
CA GLY A 19 6.67 1.38 -4.90
C GLY A 19 5.15 1.26 -4.73
N LEU A 20 4.41 2.36 -4.86
CA LEU A 20 2.95 2.34 -4.86
C LEU A 20 2.40 1.52 -6.03
N LYS A 21 2.94 1.68 -7.24
CA LYS A 21 2.52 0.88 -8.40
C LYS A 21 2.77 -0.61 -8.18
N GLU A 22 3.91 -1.00 -7.60
CA GLU A 22 4.17 -2.39 -7.22
C GLU A 22 3.11 -2.92 -6.23
N PHE A 23 2.77 -2.13 -5.22
CA PHE A 23 1.76 -2.51 -4.23
C PHE A 23 0.37 -2.69 -4.84
N LEU A 24 -0.01 -1.80 -5.77
CA LEU A 24 -1.29 -1.80 -6.47
C LEU A 24 -1.44 -2.95 -7.45
N ARG A 25 -0.34 -3.49 -7.99
CA ARG A 25 -0.37 -4.68 -8.87
C ARG A 25 -0.74 -5.97 -8.14
N ILE A 26 -0.78 -5.97 -6.80
CA ILE A 26 -1.19 -7.13 -6.01
C ILE A 26 -2.71 -7.11 -5.83
N PRO A 27 -3.47 -8.05 -6.45
CA PRO A 27 -4.94 -8.06 -6.38
C PRO A 27 -5.40 -8.72 -5.08
N SER A 28 -5.12 -8.08 -3.94
CA SER A 28 -5.48 -8.55 -2.59
C SER A 28 -6.98 -8.39 -2.30
N VAL A 29 -7.84 -8.99 -3.11
CA VAL A 29 -9.31 -8.90 -2.96
C VAL A 29 -9.76 -9.84 -1.83
N SER A 30 -10.02 -9.30 -0.64
CA SER A 30 -10.29 -10.12 0.56
C SER A 30 -11.61 -10.86 0.53
N THR A 31 -12.60 -10.33 -0.18
CA THR A 31 -13.96 -10.88 -0.29
C THR A 31 -14.05 -12.05 -1.27
N ASN A 32 -13.02 -12.26 -2.08
CA ASN A 32 -12.95 -13.36 -3.04
C ASN A 32 -12.03 -14.48 -2.52
N PRO A 33 -12.54 -15.68 -2.19
CA PRO A 33 -11.72 -16.81 -1.75
C PRO A 33 -10.61 -17.20 -2.72
N ALA A 34 -10.78 -16.97 -4.03
CA ALA A 34 -9.75 -17.25 -5.04
C ALA A 34 -8.50 -16.38 -4.85
N ASN A 35 -8.64 -15.19 -4.28
CA ASN A 35 -7.54 -14.25 -4.02
C ASN A 35 -6.87 -14.45 -2.65
N LYS A 36 -7.19 -15.52 -1.91
CA LYS A 36 -6.58 -15.78 -0.60
C LYS A 36 -5.05 -15.79 -0.65
N GLN A 37 -4.46 -16.35 -1.71
CA GLN A 37 -3.01 -16.35 -1.91
C GLN A 37 -2.47 -14.96 -2.26
N ASP A 38 -3.23 -14.14 -3.00
CA ASP A 38 -2.85 -12.76 -3.28
C ASP A 38 -2.85 -11.89 -2.03
N VAL A 39 -3.82 -12.08 -1.13
CA VAL A 39 -3.85 -11.37 0.16
C VAL A 39 -2.65 -11.76 1.01
N ALA A 40 -2.31 -13.05 1.11
CA ALA A 40 -1.10 -13.50 1.80
C ALA A 40 0.19 -12.91 1.19
N ARG A 41 0.31 -12.94 -0.14
CA ARG A 41 1.43 -12.34 -0.88
C ARG A 41 1.53 -10.83 -0.66
N CYS A 42 0.39 -10.14 -0.56
CA CYS A 42 0.33 -8.71 -0.25
C CYS A 42 0.87 -8.43 1.16
N ALA A 43 0.49 -9.27 2.14
CA ALA A 43 1.03 -9.19 3.50
C ALA A 43 2.54 -9.43 3.56
N ASP A 44 3.05 -10.43 2.82
CA ASP A 44 4.48 -10.70 2.72
C ASP A 44 5.24 -9.53 2.10
N TRP A 45 4.73 -8.96 1.01
CA TRP A 45 5.32 -7.80 0.35
C TRP A 45 5.38 -6.60 1.30
N LEU A 46 4.26 -6.26 1.96
CA LEU A 46 4.19 -5.11 2.87
C LEU A 46 5.08 -5.30 4.10
N ALA A 47 5.13 -6.50 4.69
CA ALA A 47 6.07 -6.80 5.77
C ALA A 47 7.53 -6.68 5.31
N GLY A 48 7.83 -7.05 4.06
CA GLY A 48 9.13 -6.83 3.43
C GLY A 48 9.50 -5.35 3.33
N GLN A 49 8.60 -4.51 2.83
CA GLN A 49 8.81 -3.05 2.74
C GLN A 49 9.03 -2.42 4.13
N LEU A 50 8.22 -2.79 5.12
CA LEU A 50 8.34 -2.29 6.49
C LEU A 50 9.70 -2.68 7.12
N ARG A 51 10.21 -3.88 6.84
CA ARG A 51 11.57 -4.28 7.26
C ARG A 51 12.64 -3.50 6.51
N GLY A 52 12.46 -3.24 5.22
CA GLY A 52 13.37 -2.45 4.39
C GLY A 52 13.60 -1.04 4.92
N VAL A 53 12.58 -0.43 5.56
CA VAL A 53 12.69 0.90 6.21
C VAL A 53 13.14 0.82 7.68
N GLY A 54 13.55 -0.35 8.16
CA GLY A 54 14.14 -0.53 9.50
C GLY A 54 13.14 -0.87 10.62
N LEU A 55 11.89 -1.22 10.31
CA LEU A 55 10.93 -1.68 11.33
C LEU A 55 11.04 -3.20 11.56
N SER A 56 10.79 -3.63 12.79
CA SER A 56 10.56 -5.04 13.11
C SER A 56 9.12 -5.40 12.76
N ALA A 57 8.89 -5.96 11.56
CA ALA A 57 7.58 -6.40 11.09
C ALA A 57 7.36 -7.92 11.23
N VAL A 58 6.22 -8.30 11.81
CA VAL A 58 5.78 -9.70 12.00
C VAL A 58 4.40 -9.88 11.40
N ILE A 59 4.22 -10.97 10.65
CA ILE A 59 2.92 -11.38 10.10
C ILE A 59 2.29 -12.34 11.10
N HIS A 60 1.09 -12.00 11.56
CA HIS A 60 0.30 -12.77 12.49
C HIS A 60 -0.85 -13.46 11.75
N PRO A 61 -0.87 -14.81 11.68
CA PRO A 61 -2.02 -15.55 11.17
C PRO A 61 -3.27 -15.24 12.00
N THR A 62 -4.42 -15.16 11.34
CA THR A 62 -5.73 -15.05 11.98
C THR A 62 -6.66 -16.16 11.47
N ALA A 63 -7.90 -16.20 11.96
CA ALA A 63 -8.93 -17.08 11.37
C ALA A 63 -9.28 -16.67 9.92
N GLY A 64 -9.05 -15.41 9.56
CA GLY A 64 -9.22 -14.87 8.21
C GLY A 64 -7.88 -14.51 7.57
N HIS A 65 -7.76 -13.28 7.08
CA HIS A 65 -6.53 -12.77 6.46
C HIS A 65 -5.51 -12.36 7.53
N PRO A 66 -4.20 -12.48 7.26
CA PRO A 66 -3.18 -12.17 8.26
C PRO A 66 -3.14 -10.68 8.61
N VAL A 67 -2.65 -10.35 9.80
CA VAL A 67 -2.40 -8.97 10.23
C VAL A 67 -0.90 -8.75 10.35
N ILE A 68 -0.42 -7.57 9.98
CA ILE A 68 0.99 -7.20 10.12
C ILE A 68 1.12 -6.27 11.31
N LEU A 69 2.01 -6.61 12.24
CA LEU A 69 2.43 -5.71 13.31
C LEU A 69 3.88 -5.32 13.06
N ALA A 70 4.13 -4.01 12.91
CA ALA A 70 5.46 -3.45 12.75
C ALA A 70 5.73 -2.37 13.80
N LYS A 71 6.95 -2.38 14.33
CA LYS A 71 7.39 -1.39 15.32
C LYS A 71 8.87 -1.07 15.18
N ASN A 72 9.25 0.14 15.55
CA ASN A 72 10.63 0.50 15.83
C ASN A 72 10.99 0.15 17.28
N GLU A 73 12.26 0.35 17.64
CA GLU A 73 12.70 0.25 19.03
C GLU A 73 12.00 1.31 19.89
N HIS A 74 11.46 0.87 21.03
CA HIS A 74 10.79 1.78 21.95
C HIS A 74 11.80 2.72 22.60
N ARG A 75 11.44 4.01 22.71
CA ARG A 75 12.18 4.96 23.53
C ARG A 75 11.27 5.66 24.53
N SER A 76 11.66 5.60 25.80
CA SER A 76 10.90 6.15 26.92
C SER A 76 10.77 7.68 26.90
N ASP A 77 11.65 8.36 26.15
CA ASP A 77 11.64 9.81 25.99
C ASP A 77 10.77 10.30 24.83
N ARG A 78 10.05 9.39 24.14
CA ARG A 78 9.21 9.70 22.98
C ARG A 78 7.80 9.13 23.16
N ALA A 79 6.81 9.82 22.59
CA ALA A 79 5.46 9.28 22.48
C ALA A 79 5.42 8.11 21.47
N THR A 80 4.54 7.14 21.74
CA THR A 80 4.22 6.06 20.82
C THR A 80 2.99 6.45 20.00
N VAL A 81 3.09 6.35 18.67
CA VAL A 81 1.98 6.60 17.74
C VAL A 81 1.66 5.29 17.01
N LEU A 82 0.37 4.96 16.89
CA LEU A 82 -0.11 3.81 16.15
C LEU A 82 -0.77 4.26 14.84
N PHE A 83 -0.31 3.70 13.74
CA PHE A 83 -0.99 3.78 12.45
C PHE A 83 -1.76 2.48 12.22
N TYR A 84 -3.02 2.61 11.81
CA TYR A 84 -3.86 1.50 11.36
C TYR A 84 -4.30 1.79 9.93
N GLY A 85 -4.26 0.75 9.10
CA GLY A 85 -4.74 0.76 7.72
C GLY A 85 -4.99 -0.68 7.28
N HIS A 86 -5.42 -0.85 6.03
CA HIS A 86 -5.64 -2.17 5.45
C HIS A 86 -4.96 -2.31 4.09
N TYR A 87 -4.67 -3.55 3.71
CA TYR A 87 -3.93 -3.85 2.47
C TYR A 87 -4.73 -4.73 1.51
N ASP A 88 -5.91 -5.18 1.91
CA ASP A 88 -6.91 -5.75 1.02
C ASP A 88 -7.72 -4.65 0.33
N VAL A 89 -8.36 -5.03 -0.77
CA VAL A 89 -9.10 -4.12 -1.64
C VAL A 89 -10.44 -4.73 -2.05
N GLN A 90 -11.36 -3.89 -2.50
CA GLN A 90 -12.63 -4.34 -3.07
C GLN A 90 -12.44 -5.02 -4.45
N PRO A 91 -13.39 -5.88 -4.87
CA PRO A 91 -13.44 -6.40 -6.24
C PRO A 91 -13.45 -5.26 -7.27
N PRO A 92 -12.78 -5.42 -8.43
CA PRO A 92 -12.71 -4.39 -9.46
C PRO A 92 -13.93 -4.33 -10.38
N GLU A 93 -14.82 -5.31 -10.37
CA GLU A 93 -15.93 -5.41 -11.31
C GLU A 93 -16.89 -4.21 -11.23
N PRO A 94 -17.54 -3.83 -12.36
CA PRO A 94 -17.40 -4.41 -13.71
C PRO A 94 -16.12 -4.00 -14.43
N LEU A 95 -15.43 -4.96 -15.05
CA LEU A 95 -14.09 -4.74 -15.62
C LEU A 95 -14.11 -3.86 -16.89
N GLU A 96 -15.20 -3.92 -17.65
CA GLU A 96 -15.41 -3.18 -18.89
C GLU A 96 -15.55 -1.67 -18.70
N LEU A 97 -15.87 -1.22 -17.48
CA LEU A 97 -15.95 0.20 -17.15
C LEU A 97 -14.57 0.82 -16.86
N TRP A 98 -13.53 -0.01 -16.73
CA TRP A 98 -12.18 0.46 -16.54
C TRP A 98 -11.55 0.87 -17.87
N THR A 99 -10.99 2.09 -17.92
CA THR A 99 -10.17 2.55 -19.05
C THR A 99 -8.83 1.80 -19.15
N THR A 100 -8.30 1.34 -18.03
CA THR A 100 -7.06 0.54 -17.91
C THR A 100 -7.31 -0.56 -16.88
N PRO A 101 -6.78 -1.79 -17.04
CA PRO A 101 -7.05 -2.88 -16.11
C PRO A 101 -6.84 -2.47 -14.64
N ALA A 102 -7.74 -2.91 -13.76
CA ALA A 102 -7.83 -2.37 -12.40
C ALA A 102 -6.56 -2.53 -11.56
N PHE A 103 -5.74 -3.55 -11.85
CA PHE A 103 -4.47 -3.83 -11.17
C PHE A 103 -3.24 -3.47 -12.04
N GLU A 104 -3.44 -2.68 -13.11
CA GLU A 104 -2.38 -2.08 -13.92
C GLU A 104 -2.33 -0.56 -13.67
N PRO A 105 -1.64 -0.12 -12.60
CA PRO A 105 -1.69 1.25 -12.15
C PRO A 105 -1.10 2.20 -13.20
N THR A 106 -1.94 3.14 -13.63
CA THR A 106 -1.61 4.08 -14.71
C THR A 106 -1.73 5.52 -14.22
N VAL A 107 -0.74 6.36 -14.55
CA VAL A 107 -0.80 7.80 -14.27
C VAL A 107 -1.47 8.50 -15.43
N ARG A 108 -2.51 9.29 -15.17
CA ARG A 108 -3.22 10.09 -16.18
C ARG A 108 -3.57 11.47 -15.66
N LYS A 109 -3.85 12.40 -16.58
CA LYS A 109 -4.36 13.72 -16.24
C LYS A 109 -5.81 13.64 -15.77
N THR A 110 -6.12 14.37 -14.70
CA THR A 110 -7.49 14.63 -14.24
C THR A 110 -8.13 15.75 -15.07
N GLU A 111 -9.43 15.97 -14.89
CA GLU A 111 -10.15 17.12 -15.47
C GLU A 111 -9.57 18.47 -15.02
N ALA A 112 -8.95 18.51 -13.83
CA ALA A 112 -8.25 19.68 -13.31
C ALA A 112 -6.81 19.81 -13.85
N ASN A 113 -6.42 19.01 -14.84
CA ASN A 113 -5.08 18.97 -15.45
C ASN A 113 -3.94 18.63 -14.45
N THR A 114 -4.24 17.86 -13.40
CA THR A 114 -3.27 17.30 -12.45
C THR A 114 -3.01 15.83 -12.73
N ASP A 115 -1.88 15.27 -12.28
CA ASP A 115 -1.61 13.83 -12.42
C ASP A 115 -2.30 13.04 -11.30
N ALA A 116 -2.92 11.91 -11.65
CA ALA A 116 -3.52 10.97 -10.72
C ALA A 116 -3.18 9.52 -11.08
N VAL A 117 -3.06 8.67 -10.05
CA VAL A 117 -2.87 7.22 -10.21
C VAL A 117 -4.24 6.54 -10.26
N TYR A 118 -4.51 5.83 -11.35
CA TYR A 118 -5.73 5.06 -11.53
C TYR A 118 -5.43 3.56 -11.37
N ALA A 119 -5.93 2.99 -10.27
CA ALA A 119 -5.91 1.56 -9.98
C ALA A 119 -6.89 1.24 -8.84
N ARG A 120 -7.34 0.00 -8.74
CA ARG A 120 -8.02 -0.50 -7.54
C ARG A 120 -7.04 -0.48 -6.37
N GLY A 121 -7.46 0.15 -5.27
CA GLY A 121 -6.66 0.28 -4.06
C GLY A 121 -5.88 1.59 -3.93
N ALA A 122 -5.83 2.41 -4.98
CA ALA A 122 -4.98 3.61 -5.01
C ALA A 122 -5.29 4.65 -3.93
N VAL A 123 -6.54 4.70 -3.47
CA VAL A 123 -7.00 5.62 -2.40
C VAL A 123 -7.55 4.85 -1.20
N ASP A 124 -7.89 3.57 -1.37
CA ASP A 124 -8.57 2.74 -0.39
C ASP A 124 -7.91 1.35 -0.36
N ASP A 125 -6.85 1.16 0.42
CA ASP A 125 -6.14 2.13 1.29
C ASP A 125 -4.62 2.03 1.08
N LYS A 126 -4.19 1.66 -0.13
CA LYS A 126 -2.78 1.35 -0.42
C LYS A 126 -1.90 2.57 -0.70
N GLY A 127 -2.52 3.71 -1.04
CA GLY A 127 -1.85 4.96 -1.41
C GLY A 127 -1.34 5.72 -0.20
#